data_AF-D5C519-F1
#
_entry.id   AF-D5C519-F1
#
_cell.length_a   1.000
_cell.length_b   1.000
_cell.length_c   1.000
_cell.angle_alpha   90.00
_cell.angle_beta   90.00
_cell.angle_gamma   90.00
#
_symmetry.space_group_name_H-M   'P 1'
#
loop_
_entity.id
_entity.type
_entity.pdbx_description
1 polymer ?
#
loop_
_entity_poly.entity_id
_entity_poly.type
_entity_poly.pdbx_seq_one_letter_code
_entity_poly.pdbx_strand_id
1 'polypeptide(L)' 'MLPLNAEEERINLLLQRDGLEATRNWVARTLNIYREAVASPASHASQKNYKPLFEKSIKEFEEWLSLTQEPTPET' A
#
# COMPACT_ATOMS: atom_id res chain seq x y z
N MET A 1 10.92 0.20 -16.60
CA MET A 1 10.68 -0.75 -15.49
C MET A 1 10.36 0.08 -14.27
N LEU A 2 9.22 -0.16 -13.61
CA LEU A 2 8.99 0.40 -12.26
C LEU A 2 9.94 -0.34 -11.30
N PRO A 3 10.64 0.36 -10.39
CA PRO A 3 11.61 -0.26 -9.50
C PRO A 3 10.95 -1.35 -8.64
N LEU A 4 11.74 -2.35 -8.25
CA LEU A 4 11.27 -3.53 -7.54
C LEU A 4 10.67 -3.22 -6.15
N ASN A 5 10.87 -2.01 -5.61
CA ASN A 5 10.43 -1.61 -4.26
C ASN A 5 9.76 -0.20 -4.27
N ALA A 6 8.99 0.12 -5.31
CA ALA A 6 8.47 1.49 -5.51
C ALA A 6 7.63 2.02 -4.33
N GLU A 7 6.88 1.14 -3.64
CA GLU A 7 6.06 1.58 -2.49
C GLU A 7 6.87 1.70 -1.20
N GLU A 8 7.92 0.89 -1.00
CA GLU A 8 8.83 1.01 0.15
C GLU A 8 9.52 2.38 0.17
N GLU A 9 10.06 2.83 -0.97
CA GLU A 9 10.66 4.17 -1.10
C GLU A 9 9.64 5.26 -0.79
N ARG A 10 8.41 5.11 -1.29
CA ARG A 10 7.33 6.06 -1.05
C ARG A 10 6.93 6.12 0.43
N ILE A 11 6.82 4.96 1.07
CA ILE A 11 6.55 4.86 2.51
C ILE A 11 7.66 5.55 3.30
N ASN A 12 8.94 5.31 2.97
CA ASN A 12 10.07 5.94 3.64
C ASN A 12 10.03 7.48 3.54
N LEU A 13 9.70 8.01 2.37
CA LEU A 13 9.52 9.47 2.19
C LEU A 13 8.39 10.03 3.06
N LEU A 14 7.26 9.33 3.14
CA LEU A 14 6.14 9.74 3.98
C LEU A 14 6.47 9.64 5.47
N LEU A 15 7.19 8.60 5.88
CA LEU A 15 7.67 8.45 7.27
C LEU A 15 8.55 9.62 7.68
N GLN A 16 9.49 10.03 6.82
CA GLN A 16 10.38 11.16 7.08
C GLN A 16 9.62 12.50 7.12
N ARG A 17 8.58 12.66 6.31
CA ARG A 17 7.84 13.91 6.18
C ARG A 17 6.75 14.10 7.24
N ASP A 18 5.94 13.06 7.45
CA ASP A 18 4.67 13.14 8.18
C ASP A 18 4.65 12.30 9.45
N GLY A 19 5.62 11.40 9.64
CA GLY A 19 5.68 10.48 10.78
C GLY A 19 4.84 9.21 10.62
N LEU A 20 4.97 8.30 11.60
CA LEU A 20 4.44 6.93 11.52
C LEU A 20 2.92 6.87 11.42
N GLU A 21 2.19 7.57 12.29
CA GLU A 21 0.73 7.49 12.33
C GLU A 21 0.09 8.04 11.05
N ALA A 22 0.56 9.20 10.58
CA ALA A 22 0.08 9.81 9.34
C ALA A 22 0.39 8.92 8.12
N THR A 23 1.59 8.33 8.07
CA THR A 23 1.96 7.38 7.02
C THR A 23 1.10 6.14 7.06
N ARG A 24 0.81 5.60 8.26
CA ARG A 24 -0.05 4.43 8.44
C ARG A 24 -1.47 4.67 7.95
N ASN A 25 -2.04 5.82 8.28
CA ASN A 25 -3.34 6.24 7.78
C ASN A 25 -3.35 6.39 6.24
N TRP A 26 -2.27 6.95 5.69
CA TRP A 26 -2.12 7.08 4.24
C TRP A 26 -2.03 5.73 3.53
N VAL A 27 -1.23 4.79 4.05
CA VAL A 27 -1.07 3.44 3.49
C VAL A 27 -2.40 2.69 3.54
N ALA A 28 -3.09 2.68 4.68
CA ALA A 28 -4.38 2.01 4.84
C ALA A 28 -5.44 2.55 3.86
N ARG A 29 -5.50 3.87 3.69
CA ARG A 29 -6.42 4.51 2.73
C ARG A 29 -6.07 4.15 1.28
N THR A 30 -4.78 4.20 0.93
CA THR A 30 -4.30 3.90 -0.43
C THR A 30 -4.57 2.44 -0.81
N LEU A 31 -4.34 1.53 0.13
CA LEU A 31 -4.63 0.11 -0.03
C LEU A 31 -6.11 -0.16 -0.32
N ASN A 32 -7.04 0.55 0.35
CA ASN A 32 -8.46 0.43 0.03
C ASN A 32 -8.77 0.88 -1.41
N ILE A 33 -8.24 2.04 -1.81
CA ILE A 33 -8.41 2.57 -3.16
C ILE A 33 -7.88 1.59 -4.21
N TYR A 34 -6.72 0.98 -3.98
CA TYR A 34 -6.11 0.04 -4.92
C TYR A 34 -6.93 -1.25 -5.03
N ARG A 35 -7.45 -1.78 -3.92
CA ARG A 35 -8.35 -2.94 -3.94
C ARG A 35 -9.63 -2.66 -4.73
N GLU A 36 -10.26 -1.52 -4.48
CA GLU A 36 -11.45 -1.07 -5.23
C GLU A 36 -11.15 -0.90 -6.73
N ALA A 37 -10.01 -0.31 -7.05
CA ALA A 37 -9.58 -0.09 -8.43
C ALA A 37 -9.32 -1.42 -9.18
N VAL A 38 -8.69 -2.41 -8.54
CA VAL A 38 -8.44 -3.73 -9.15
C VAL A 38 -9.73 -4.53 -9.31
N ALA A 39 -10.67 -4.41 -8.36
CA ALA A 39 -11.96 -5.10 -8.40
C ALA A 39 -12.91 -4.53 -9.45
N SER A 40 -12.75 -3.26 -9.85
CA SER A 40 -13.60 -2.59 -10.83
C SER A 40 -13.17 -2.87 -12.29
N PRO A 41 -13.96 -3.58 -13.11
CA PRO A 41 -13.62 -3.91 -14.50
C PRO A 41 -13.49 -2.69 -15.43
N ALA A 42 -14.07 -1.55 -15.03
CA ALA A 42 -13.99 -0.29 -15.77
C ALA A 42 -12.72 0.52 -15.43
N SER A 43 -12.00 0.13 -14.37
CA SER A 43 -10.78 0.82 -13.94
C SER A 43 -9.58 0.41 -14.78
N HIS A 44 -8.68 1.37 -15.04
CA HIS A 44 -7.37 1.11 -15.66
C HIS A 44 -6.55 0.08 -14.87
N ALA A 45 -6.70 0.05 -13.54
CA ALA A 45 -6.03 -0.89 -12.65
C ALA A 45 -6.47 -2.36 -12.84
N SER A 46 -7.62 -2.62 -13.46
CA SER A 46 -8.11 -3.99 -13.71
C SER A 46 -7.65 -4.55 -15.08
N GLN A 47 -6.98 -3.71 -15.89
CA GLN A 47 -6.45 -4.13 -17.19
C GLN A 47 -5.25 -5.08 -17.03
N LYS A 48 -5.13 -6.08 -17.92
CA LYS A 48 -4.12 -7.15 -17.86
C LYS A 48 -2.67 -6.68 -17.63
N ASN A 49 -2.30 -5.51 -18.16
CA ASN A 49 -0.93 -5.00 -18.08
C ASN A 49 -0.65 -4.24 -16.78
N TYR A 50 -1.69 -3.75 -16.10
CA TYR A 50 -1.57 -2.89 -14.91
C TYR A 50 -1.96 -3.61 -13.63
N LYS A 51 -2.92 -4.54 -13.71
CA LYS A 51 -3.38 -5.34 -12.58
C LYS A 51 -2.25 -5.98 -11.75
N PRO A 52 -1.23 -6.64 -12.36
CA PRO A 52 -0.13 -7.22 -11.59
C PRO A 52 0.70 -6.18 -10.81
N LEU A 53 0.78 -4.94 -11.31
CA LEU A 53 1.49 -3.86 -10.63
C LEU A 53 0.71 -3.38 -9.40
N PHE A 54 -0.61 -3.22 -9.52
CA PHE A 54 -1.47 -2.88 -8.39
C PHE A 54 -1.51 -3.99 -7.34
N GLU A 55 -1.61 -5.26 -7.76
CA GLU A 55 -1.57 -6.41 -6.84
C GLU A 55 -0.24 -6.47 -6.08
N LYS A 56 0.87 -6.14 -6.74
CA LYS A 56 2.18 -6.04 -6.08
C LYS A 56 2.20 -4.90 -5.04
N SER A 57 1.80 -3.69 -5.41
CA SER A 57 1.74 -2.55 -4.46
C SER A 57 0.82 -2.85 -3.27
N ILE A 58 -0.32 -3.53 -3.49
CA ILE A 58 -1.21 -3.97 -2.41
C ILE A 58 -0.47 -4.86 -1.43
N LYS A 59 0.26 -5.87 -1.93
CA LYS A 59 1.02 -6.79 -1.08
C LYS A 59 2.09 -6.07 -0.27
N GLU A 60 2.84 -5.15 -0.88
CA GLU A 60 3.87 -4.35 -0.18
C GLU A 60 3.25 -3.51 0.95
N PHE A 61 2.07 -2.92 0.72
CA PHE A 61 1.35 -2.18 1.76
C PHE A 61 0.80 -3.06 2.88
N GLU A 62 0.29 -4.26 2.56
CA GLU A 62 -0.18 -5.23 3.56
C GLU A 62 0.96 -5.68 4.47
N GLU A 63 2.10 -6.05 3.89
CA GLU A 63 3.29 -6.49 4.62
C GLU A 63 3.79 -5.37 5.56
N TRP A 64 3.86 -4.13 5.07
CA TRP A 64 4.28 -2.99 5.90
C TRP A 64 3.29 -2.68 7.04
N LEU A 65 1.98 -2.76 6.80
CA LEU A 65 0.98 -2.56 7.86
C LEU A 65 1.04 -3.64 8.93
N SER A 66 1.30 -4.90 8.55
CA SER A 66 1.45 -6.00 9.51
C SER A 66 2.69 -5.84 10.38
N LEU A 67 3.79 -5.30 9.84
CA LEU A 67 5.02 -5.03 10.61
C LEU A 67 4.89 -3.83 11.56
N THR A 68 3.94 -2.92 11.31
CA THR A 68 3.75 -1.68 12.07
C THR A 68 2.54 -1.69 13.01
N GLN A 69 1.74 -2.76 12.98
CA GLN A 69 0.82 -3.10 14.06
C GLN A 69 1.65 -3.62 15.23
N GLU A 70 1.83 -2.78 16.26
CA GLU A 70 2.29 -3.28 17.56
C GLU A 70 1.35 -4.41 18.01
N PRO A 71 1.87 -5.54 18.52
CA PRO A 71 1.01 -6.51 19.18
C PRO A 71 0.38 -5.78 20.38
N THR A 72 -0.92 -5.49 20.31
CA THR A 72 -1.67 -4.99 21.46
C THR A 72 -1.40 -5.95 22.62
N PRO A 73 -0.74 -5.53 23.72
CA PRO A 73 -0.69 -6.37 24.89
C PRO A 73 -2.12 -6.49 25.43
N GLU A 74 -2.70 -7.69 25.34
CA GLU A 74 -3.93 -8.03 26.06
C GLU A 74 -3.73 -7.65 27.53
N THR A 75 -4.61 -6.78 28.04
CA THR A 75 -4.69 -6.40 29.46
C THR A 75 -5.70 -7.30 30.16
#